data_AF-A0A7V3I104-F1
#
_entry.id   AF-A0A7V3I104-F1
#
_cell.length_a   1.000
_cell.length_b   1.000
_cell.length_c   1.000
_cell.angle_alpha   90.00
_cell.angle_beta   90.00
_cell.angle_gamma   90.00
#
_symmetry.space_group_name_H-M   'P 1'
#
loop_
_entity.id
_entity.type
_entity.pdbx_description
1 polymer ?
#
loop_
_entity_poly.entity_id
_entity_poly.type
_entity_poly.pdbx_seq_one_letter_code
_entity_poly.pdbx_strand_id
1 'polypeptide(L)'
;MPYDSRPTAATGPMVTLAIDERGGRTLAKAQLRWGSSYIYGHGVAYRHPSDCLAREAGQELATARALSDLADQVTALSRIMN
;
A
#
# COMPACT_ATOMS: atom_id res chain seq x y z
N MET A 1 -9.38 23.42 -21.53
CA MET A 1 -9.12 23.65 -20.10
C MET A 1 -8.23 22.52 -19.60
N PRO A 2 -6.93 22.74 -19.30
CA PRO A 2 -6.13 21.71 -18.66
C PRO A 2 -6.40 21.72 -17.15
N TYR A 3 -6.85 20.58 -16.63
CA TYR A 3 -6.98 20.34 -15.19
C TYR A 3 -5.56 20.16 -14.63
N ASP A 4 -4.99 21.24 -14.06
CA ASP A 4 -3.68 21.21 -13.40
C ASP A 4 -3.79 20.33 -12.15
N SER A 5 -3.58 19.02 -12.30
CA SER A 5 -3.48 18.06 -11.20
C SER A 5 -2.12 18.18 -10.53
N ARG A 6 -1.70 19.38 -10.14
CA ARG A 6 -0.69 19.50 -9.10
C ARG A 6 -1.35 19.00 -7.83
N PRO A 7 -0.92 17.87 -7.25
CA PRO A 7 -1.33 17.56 -5.89
C PRO A 7 -0.88 18.76 -5.05
N THR A 8 -1.84 19.58 -4.60
CA THR A 8 -1.63 20.54 -3.51
C THR A 8 -0.89 19.76 -2.45
N ALA A 9 0.35 20.15 -2.14
CA ALA A 9 1.21 19.38 -1.24
C ALA A 9 0.40 19.07 0.02
N ALA A 10 -0.03 17.81 0.15
CA ALA A 10 -0.84 17.41 1.27
C ALA A 10 0.06 17.57 2.50
N THR A 11 -0.23 18.58 3.33
CA THR A 11 0.47 18.82 4.59
C THR A 11 -0.01 17.82 5.64
N GLY A 12 0.08 16.55 5.29
CA GLY A 12 -0.34 15.42 6.10
C GLY A 12 0.62 14.25 5.87
N PRO A 13 0.59 13.25 6.75
CA PRO A 13 1.40 12.06 6.58
C PRO A 13 1.08 11.41 5.23
N MET A 14 2.11 11.21 4.41
CA MET A 14 2.00 10.58 3.09
C MET A 14 2.36 9.11 3.21
N VAL A 15 1.54 8.26 2.59
CA VAL A 15 1.84 6.83 2.39
C VAL A 15 2.38 6.65 0.98
N THR A 16 3.58 6.10 0.85
CA THR A 16 4.17 5.73 -0.44
C THR A 16 3.86 4.27 -0.73
N LEU A 17 3.35 3.99 -1.93
CA LEU A 17 3.05 2.63 -2.39
C LEU A 17 4.02 2.21 -3.49
N ALA A 18 4.64 1.05 -3.32
CA ALA A 18 5.41 0.38 -4.37
C ALA A 18 4.72 -0.94 -4.71
N ILE A 19 4.48 -1.18 -6.00
CA ILE A 19 3.85 -2.39 -6.51
C ILE A 19 4.79 -3.08 -7.50
N ASP A 20 5.06 -4.36 -7.29
CA ASP A 20 5.84 -5.22 -8.18
C ASP A 20 4.99 -6.40 -8.63
N GLU A 21 4.85 -6.56 -9.95
CA GLU A 21 4.10 -7.66 -10.55
C GLU A 21 5.06 -8.60 -11.28
N ARG A 22 5.13 -9.86 -10.84
CA ARG A 22 5.99 -10.88 -11.46
C ARG A 22 5.30 -12.25 -11.45
N GLY A 23 5.17 -12.84 -12.64
CA GLY A 23 4.76 -14.25 -12.80
C GLY A 23 3.40 -14.60 -12.16
N GLY A 24 2.40 -13.72 -12.27
CA GLY A 24 1.07 -13.94 -11.66
C GLY A 24 1.00 -13.61 -10.17
N ARG A 25 2.08 -13.10 -9.58
CA ARG A 25 2.10 -12.59 -8.21
C ARG A 25 2.23 -11.07 -8.23
N THR A 26 1.39 -10.40 -7.46
CA THR A 26 1.46 -8.96 -7.23
C THR A 26 1.87 -8.72 -5.78
N LEU A 27 2.96 -7.99 -5.59
CA LEU A 27 3.50 -7.58 -4.31
C LEU A 27 3.26 -6.09 -4.15
N ALA A 28 2.72 -5.66 -3.01
CA ALA A 28 2.58 -4.26 -2.66
C ALA A 28 3.29 -3.98 -1.34
N LYS A 29 3.95 -2.83 -1.26
CA LYS A 29 4.59 -2.31 -0.07
C LYS A 29 4.09 -0.90 0.20
N ALA A 30 3.50 -0.69 1.37
CA ALA A 30 3.05 0.61 1.86
C ALA A 30 4.07 1.14 2.87
N GLN A 31 4.55 2.36 2.68
CA GLN A 31 5.48 3.02 3.59
C GLN A 31 4.84 4.29 4.15
N LEU A 32 4.78 4.39 5.47
CA LEU A 32 4.34 5.57 6.18
C LEU A 32 5.53 6.17 6.94
N ARG A 33 5.75 7.47 6.78
CA ARG A 33 6.65 8.22 7.66
C ARG A 33 5.86 8.66 8.90
N TRP A 34 6.29 8.21 10.07
CA TRP A 34 5.67 8.52 11.36
C TRP A 34 6.69 9.17 12.28
N GLY A 35 6.63 10.51 12.40
CA GLY A 35 7.67 11.27 13.09
C GLY A 35 9.05 11.08 12.44
N SER A 36 10.00 10.54 13.22
CA SER A 36 11.36 10.17 12.77
C SER A 36 11.47 8.73 12.27
N SER A 37 10.42 7.92 12.38
CA SER A 37 10.43 6.49 12.03
C SER A 37 9.67 6.21 10.74
N TYR A 38 9.95 5.06 10.14
CA TYR A 38 9.20 4.52 9.00
C TYR A 38 8.50 3.24 9.40
N ILE A 39 7.23 3.12 9.01
CA ILE A 39 6.40 1.93 9.22
C ILE A 39 6.08 1.35 7.85
N TYR A 40 6.11 0.02 7.73
CA TYR A 40 6.05 -0.65 6.43
C TYR A 40 5.01 -1.76 6.41
N GLY A 41 3.91 -1.56 5.70
CA GLY A 41 2.95 -2.62 5.41
C GLY A 41 3.31 -3.41 4.16
N HIS A 42 3.04 -4.71 4.15
CA HIS A 42 3.26 -5.59 3.01
C HIS A 42 1.99 -6.34 2.62
N GLY A 43 1.75 -6.46 1.32
CA GLY A 43 0.60 -7.15 0.77
C GLY A 43 1.01 -8.00 -0.42
N VAL A 44 0.37 -9.17 -0.54
CA VAL A 44 0.60 -10.09 -1.65
C VAL A 44 -0.76 -10.49 -2.20
N ALA A 45 -0.92 -10.43 -3.52
CA ALA A 45 -2.00 -11.08 -4.23
C ALA A 45 -1.40 -12.11 -5.19
N TYR A 46 -2.07 -13.26 -5.29
CA TYR A 46 -1.74 -14.27 -6.28
C TYR A 46 -2.91 -14.35 -7.25
N ARG A 47 -2.58 -14.34 -8.54
CA ARG A 47 -3.51 -14.62 -9.61
C ARG A 47 -3.26 -16.05 -10.06
N HIS A 48 -4.25 -16.91 -9.86
CA HIS A 48 -4.17 -18.24 -10.44
C HIS A 48 -4.16 -18.12 -11.98
N PRO A 49 -3.35 -18.90 -12.71
CA PRO A 49 -3.30 -18.82 -14.18
C PRO A 49 -4.66 -19.11 -14.85
N SER A 50 -5.55 -19.82 -14.15
CA SER A 50 -6.93 -20.07 -14.58
C SER A 50 -7.92 -18.96 -14.18
N ASP A 51 -7.50 -17.96 -13.41
CA ASP A 51 -8.36 -16.83 -13.04
C ASP A 51 -8.37 -15.77 -14.14
N CYS A 52 -9.57 -15.52 -14.65
CA CYS A 52 -9.88 -14.40 -15.55
C CYS A 52 -9.85 -13.03 -14.84
N LEU A 53 -9.48 -12.95 -13.56
CA LEU A 53 -9.34 -11.69 -12.83
C LEU A 53 -8.42 -10.75 -13.59
N ALA A 54 -8.87 -9.54 -13.92
CA ALA A 54 -8.03 -8.55 -14.56
C ALA A 54 -6.75 -8.31 -13.75
N ARG A 55 -5.63 -8.03 -14.42
CA ARG A 55 -4.34 -7.74 -13.77
C ARG A 55 -4.47 -6.64 -12.69
N GLU A 56 -5.32 -5.65 -12.96
CA GLU A 56 -5.67 -4.55 -12.06
C GLU A 56 -6.23 -5.02 -10.71
N ALA A 57 -7.02 -6.11 -10.68
CA ALA A 57 -7.57 -6.65 -9.43
C ALA A 57 -6.48 -7.24 -8.50
N GLY A 58 -5.36 -7.70 -9.06
CA GLY A 58 -4.19 -8.15 -8.28
C GLY A 58 -3.50 -6.98 -7.58
N GLN A 59 -3.36 -5.84 -8.26
CA GLN A 59 -2.79 -4.62 -7.69
C GLN A 59 -3.66 -4.04 -6.59
N GLU A 60 -4.96 -3.95 -6.82
CA GLU A 60 -5.93 -3.47 -5.83
C GLU A 60 -5.90 -4.33 -4.57
N LEU A 61 -5.96 -5.66 -4.72
CA LEU A 61 -5.96 -6.58 -3.57
C LEU A 61 -4.63 -6.59 -2.81
N ALA A 62 -3.50 -6.59 -3.52
CA ALA A 62 -2.19 -6.51 -2.88
C ALA A 62 -2.05 -5.18 -2.12
N THR A 63 -2.49 -4.07 -2.72
CA THR A 63 -2.47 -2.74 -2.10
C THR A 63 -3.35 -2.70 -0.85
N ALA A 64 -4.58 -3.22 -0.93
CA ALA A 64 -5.49 -3.29 0.22
C ALA A 64 -4.84 -4.06 1.38
N ARG A 65 -4.23 -5.22 1.10
CA ARG A 65 -3.51 -6.02 2.10
C ARG A 65 -2.32 -5.27 2.71
N ALA A 66 -1.55 -4.56 1.89
CA ALA A 66 -0.42 -3.77 2.38
C ALA A 66 -0.87 -2.62 3.29
N LEU A 67 -2.00 -1.98 2.99
CA LEU A 67 -2.57 -0.92 3.82
C LEU A 67 -3.18 -1.47 5.12
N SER A 68 -3.79 -2.66 5.09
CA SER A 68 -4.25 -3.35 6.31
C SER A 68 -3.10 -3.71 7.24
N ASP A 69 -2.03 -4.31 6.71
CA ASP A 69 -0.82 -4.62 7.50
C ASP A 69 -0.18 -3.35 8.09
N LEU A 70 -0.16 -2.26 7.32
CA LEU A 70 0.30 -0.96 7.81
C LEU A 70 -0.57 -0.45 8.98
N ALA A 71 -1.89 -0.58 8.90
CA ALA A 71 -2.82 -0.16 9.95
C ALA A 71 -2.63 -1.00 11.24
N ASP A 72 -2.39 -2.30 11.09
CA ASP A 72 -2.10 -3.19 12.22
C ASP A 72 -0.79 -2.79 12.92
N GLN A 73 0.26 -2.47 12.16
CA GLN A 73 1.54 -2.00 12.72
C GLN A 73 1.43 -0.67 13.45
N VAL A 74 0.68 0.29 12.91
CA VAL A 74 0.42 1.58 13.59
C VAL A 74 -0.33 1.35 14.90
N THR A 75 -1.33 0.44 14.89
CA THR A 75 -2.08 0.08 16.09
C THR A 75 -1.19 -0.58 17.14
N ALA A 76 -0.30 -1.48 16.72
CA ALA A 76 0.66 -2.13 17.61
C ALA A 76 1.63 -1.12 18.25
N LEU A 77 2.14 -0.15 17.48
CA LEU A 77 3.00 0.91 18.01
C LEU A 77 2.27 1.79 19.03
N SER A 78 1.03 2.17 18.75
CA SER A 78 0.19 2.94 19.69
C SER A 78 0.06 2.25 21.05
N ARG A 79 -0.11 0.92 21.07
CA ARG A 79 -0.19 0.12 22.30
C ARG A 79 1.11 0.02 23.09
N ILE A 80 2.25 0.23 22.45
CA ILE A 80 3.57 0.21 23.13
C ILE A 80 3.86 1.57 23.79
N MET A 81 3.29 2.65 23.26
CA MET A 81 3.57 4.02 23.70
C MET A 81 2.58 4.55 24.75
N ASN A 82 1.56 3.78 25.15
CA ASN A 82 0.54 4.14 26.13
C ASN A 82 0.53 3.14 27.29
#